data_AF-A0A8T4WSQ8-F1
#
_entry.id   AF-A0A8T4WSQ8-F1
#
_cell.length_a   1.000
_cell.length_b   1.000
_cell.length_c   1.000
_cell.angle_alpha   90.00
_cell.angle_beta   90.00
_cell.angle_gamma   90.00
#
_symmetry.space_group_name_H-M   'P 1'
#
loop_
_entity.id
_entity.type
_entity.pdbx_description
1 polymer ?
#
loop_
_entity_poly.entity_id
_entity_poly.type
_entity_poly.pdbx_seq_one_letter_code
_entity_poly.pdbx_strand_id
1 'polypeptide(L)'
;MEQPELDWIVEKASELLSDKVAEAPLKEEDVDLAFKIFAEPRLRKVSKSFDNEEEYTKAVNYVRVKLHEKSKELNEEHWSEE
;
A
#
# COMPACT_ATOMS: atom_id res chain seq x y z
N MET A 1 -15.64 -7.25 4.53
CA MET A 1 -15.20 -6.28 3.49
C MET A 1 -14.99 -6.94 2.12
N GLU A 2 -15.28 -6.27 1.01
CA GLU A 2 -15.03 -6.83 -0.33
C GLU A 2 -13.58 -6.57 -0.77
N GLN A 3 -12.90 -7.59 -1.33
CA GLN A 3 -11.53 -7.47 -1.87
C GLN A 3 -11.32 -6.30 -2.86
N PRO A 4 -12.28 -5.96 -3.75
CA PRO A 4 -12.15 -4.82 -4.66
C PRO A 4 -11.89 -3.47 -3.96
N GLU A 5 -12.39 -3.26 -2.74
CA GLU A 5 -12.15 -2.02 -2.00
C GLU A 5 -10.72 -1.96 -1.46
N LEU A 6 -10.17 -3.10 -0.99
CA LEU A 6 -8.78 -3.18 -0.54
C LEU A 6 -7.81 -3.01 -1.72
N ASP A 7 -8.13 -3.59 -2.87
CA ASP A 7 -7.31 -3.46 -4.08
C ASP A 7 -7.30 -2.01 -4.58
N TRP A 8 -8.43 -1.31 -4.52
CA TRP A 8 -8.48 0.12 -4.83
C TRP A 8 -7.65 0.95 -3.84
N ILE A 9 -7.65 0.60 -2.55
CA ILE A 9 -6.79 1.26 -1.56
C ILE A 9 -5.31 1.05 -1.88
N VAL A 10 -4.93 -0.17 -2.26
CA VAL A 10 -3.56 -0.51 -2.69
C VAL A 10 -3.18 0.31 -3.93
N GLU A 11 -4.03 0.34 -4.95
CA GLU A 11 -3.81 1.09 -6.19
C GLU A 11 -3.52 2.57 -5.87
N LYS A 12 -4.39 3.21 -5.07
CA LYS A 12 -4.23 4.64 -4.74
C LYS A 12 -3.02 4.94 -3.88
N ALA A 13 -2.65 4.05 -2.97
CA ALA A 13 -1.41 4.23 -2.21
C ALA A 13 -0.17 3.98 -3.06
N SER A 14 -0.25 3.09 -4.06
CA SER A 14 0.84 2.80 -4.98
C SER A 14 1.18 3.95 -5.92
N GLU A 15 0.22 4.82 -6.25
CA GLU A 15 0.47 6.05 -7.04
C GLU A 15 1.59 6.91 -6.41
N LEU A 16 1.62 7.05 -5.08
CA LEU A 16 2.68 7.78 -4.40
C LEU A 16 4.05 7.11 -4.56
N LEU A 17 4.08 5.78 -4.56
CA LEU A 17 5.32 5.01 -4.77
C LEU A 17 5.81 5.16 -6.21
N SER A 18 4.91 5.15 -7.18
CA SER A 18 5.22 5.39 -8.60
C SER A 18 5.78 6.79 -8.85
N ASP A 19 5.29 7.81 -8.15
CA ASP A 19 5.86 9.15 -8.25
C ASP A 19 7.26 9.22 -7.61
N LYS A 20 7.43 8.61 -6.43
CA LYS A 20 8.70 8.66 -5.68
C LYS A 20 9.82 7.85 -6.33
N VAL A 21 9.51 6.70 -6.94
CA VAL A 21 10.54 5.85 -7.56
C VAL A 21 11.25 6.57 -8.70
N ALA A 22 10.65 7.60 -9.32
CA ALA A 22 11.31 8.38 -10.34
C ALA A 22 12.51 9.20 -9.83
N GLU A 23 12.57 9.49 -8.52
CA GLU A 23 13.63 10.31 -7.91
C GLU A 23 14.76 9.48 -7.31
N ALA A 24 14.43 8.31 -6.73
CA ALA A 24 15.39 7.39 -6.12
C ALA A 24 14.74 6.01 -5.90
N PRO A 25 15.55 4.96 -5.67
CA PRO A 25 15.03 3.66 -5.20
C PRO A 25 14.21 3.83 -3.92
N LEU A 26 13.00 3.25 -3.92
CA LEU A 26 12.07 3.25 -2.80
C LEU A 26 12.63 2.47 -1.62
N LYS A 27 12.39 3.00 -0.43
CA LYS A 27 12.77 2.38 0.84
C LYS A 27 11.53 2.06 1.67
N GLU A 28 11.78 1.39 2.79
CA GLU A 28 10.75 1.05 3.77
C GLU A 28 9.95 2.28 4.21
N GLU A 29 10.63 3.41 4.43
CA GLU A 29 9.99 4.65 4.86
C GLU A 29 8.99 5.20 3.83
N ASP A 30 9.22 4.93 2.54
CA ASP A 30 8.32 5.37 1.46
C ASP A 30 7.05 4.52 1.43
N VAL A 31 7.16 3.21 1.64
CA VAL A 31 6.02 2.29 1.80
C VAL A 31 5.18 2.70 3.02
N ASP A 32 5.84 2.98 4.13
CA ASP A 32 5.21 3.40 5.36
C ASP A 32 4.48 4.74 5.22
N LEU A 33 5.06 5.67 4.45
CA LEU A 33 4.47 6.96 4.11
C LEU A 33 3.22 6.78 3.21
N ALA A 34 3.32 5.98 2.15
CA ALA A 34 2.20 5.67 1.26
C ALA A 34 1.03 5.05 2.04
N PHE A 35 1.33 4.12 2.95
CA PHE A 35 0.34 3.54 3.83
C PHE A 35 -0.32 4.59 4.73
N LYS A 36 0.47 5.40 5.45
CA LYS A 36 -0.05 6.39 6.41
C LYS A 36 -0.88 7.49 5.74
N ILE A 37 -0.47 7.96 4.56
CA ILE A 37 -1.16 9.06 3.86
C ILE A 37 -2.44 8.56 3.18
N PHE A 38 -2.38 7.43 2.46
CA PHE A 38 -3.48 7.00 1.60
C PHE A 38 -4.29 5.86 2.17
N ALA A 39 -3.65 4.79 2.64
CA ALA A 39 -4.32 3.56 3.04
C ALA A 39 -4.97 3.66 4.42
N GLU A 40 -4.23 4.09 5.43
CA GLU A 40 -4.69 4.12 6.81
C GLU A 40 -5.98 4.95 7.00
N PRO A 41 -6.11 6.18 6.44
CA PRO A 41 -7.33 6.96 6.61
C PRO A 41 -8.54 6.30 5.95
N ARG A 42 -8.34 5.57 4.85
CA ARG A 42 -9.41 4.84 4.14
C ARG A 42 -9.83 3.61 4.93
N LEU A 43 -8.88 2.76 5.32
CA LEU A 43 -9.13 1.59 6.17
C LEU A 43 -9.87 1.98 7.46
N ARG A 44 -9.48 3.08 8.11
CA ARG A 44 -10.19 3.60 9.29
C ARG A 44 -11.62 4.02 8.98
N LYS A 45 -11.90 4.65 7.83
CA LYS A 45 -13.27 5.02 7.44
C LYS A 45 -14.16 3.80 7.25
N VAL A 46 -13.60 2.71 6.74
CA VAL A 46 -14.33 1.47 6.48
C VAL A 46 -14.18 0.45 7.61
N SER A 47 -13.60 0.85 8.75
CA SER A 47 -13.40 -0.01 9.93
C SER A 47 -14.69 -0.63 10.47
N LYS A 48 -15.84 0.04 10.28
CA LYS A 48 -17.16 -0.46 10.67
C LYS A 48 -17.73 -1.53 9.74
N SER A 49 -17.15 -1.70 8.56
CA SER A 49 -17.53 -2.72 7.58
C SER A 49 -16.83 -4.07 7.81
N PHE A 50 -16.04 -4.18 8.89
CA PHE A 50 -15.41 -5.41 9.34
C PHE A 50 -16.18 -5.99 10.52
N ASP A 51 -16.25 -7.32 10.58
CA ASP A 51 -16.98 -8.04 11.62
C ASP A 51 -16.24 -8.00 12.97
N ASN A 52 -14.91 -7.89 12.95
CA ASN A 52 -14.07 -7.85 14.14
C ASN A 52 -12.67 -7.25 13.88
N GLU A 53 -11.91 -7.07 14.96
CA GLU A 53 -10.54 -6.53 14.92
C GLU A 53 -9.56 -7.44 14.15
N GLU A 54 -9.77 -8.75 14.13
CA GLU A 54 -8.93 -9.69 13.39
C GLU A 54 -9.08 -9.48 11.88
N GLU A 55 -10.30 -9.30 11.38
CA GLU A 55 -10.57 -9.01 9.96
C GLU A 55 -9.97 -7.65 9.55
N TYR A 56 -10.13 -6.63 10.41
CA TYR A 56 -9.49 -5.33 10.20
C TYR A 56 -7.95 -5.45 10.14
N THR A 57 -7.36 -6.22 11.06
CA THR A 57 -5.91 -6.47 11.09
C THR A 57 -5.44 -7.20 9.84
N LYS A 58 -6.21 -8.18 9.34
CA LYS A 58 -5.93 -8.87 8.07
C LYS A 58 -5.96 -7.91 6.89
N ALA A 59 -6.92 -6.98 6.83
CA ALA A 59 -6.97 -5.96 5.79
C ALA A 59 -5.78 -4.98 5.85
N VAL A 60 -5.41 -4.51 7.04
CA VAL A 60 -4.22 -3.67 7.25
C VAL A 60 -2.97 -4.40 6.75
N ASN A 61 -2.78 -5.66 7.14
CA ASN A 61 -1.64 -6.47 6.72
C ASN A 61 -1.64 -6.73 5.21
N TYR A 62 -2.81 -7.01 4.62
CA TYR A 62 -2.96 -7.20 3.19
C TYR A 62 -2.45 -5.98 2.41
N VAL A 63 -2.92 -4.79 2.77
CA VAL A 63 -2.52 -3.54 2.08
C VAL A 63 -1.02 -3.29 2.25
N ARG A 64 -0.45 -3.50 3.45
CA ARG A 64 0.99 -3.36 3.68
C ARG A 64 1.81 -4.30 2.81
N VAL A 65 1.48 -5.60 2.80
CA VAL A 65 2.17 -6.60 1.97
C VAL A 65 2.14 -6.20 0.50
N LYS A 66 0.97 -5.79 0.00
CA LYS A 66 0.81 -5.36 -1.40
C LYS A 66 1.64 -4.12 -1.74
N LEU A 67 1.75 -3.15 -0.84
CA LEU A 67 2.59 -1.97 -1.06
C LEU A 67 4.09 -2.32 -1.06
N HIS A 68 4.52 -3.28 -0.23
CA HIS A 68 5.90 -3.78 -0.29
C HIS A 68 6.19 -4.52 -1.59
N GLU A 69 5.28 -5.40 -2.02
CA GLU A 69 5.38 -6.07 -3.32
C GLU A 69 5.53 -5.03 -4.43
N LYS A 70 4.65 -4.01 -4.44
CA LYS A 70 4.68 -2.96 -5.45
C LYS A 70 5.95 -2.11 -5.40
N SER A 71 6.45 -1.80 -4.21
CA SER A 71 7.72 -1.08 -4.06
C SER A 71 8.91 -1.85 -4.63
N LYS A 72 8.93 -3.18 -4.48
CA LYS A 72 9.99 -4.03 -5.05
C LYS A 72 9.89 -4.07 -6.58
N GLU A 73 8.69 -4.31 -7.11
CA GLU A 73 8.43 -4.28 -8.55
C GLU A 73 8.88 -2.94 -9.17
N LEU A 74 8.49 -1.82 -8.58
CA LEU A 74 8.86 -0.49 -9.08
C LEU A 74 10.38 -0.25 -9.01
N ASN A 75 11.05 -0.69 -7.93
CA ASN A 75 12.50 -0.59 -7.84
C ASN A 75 13.20 -1.44 -8.92
N GLU A 76 12.73 -2.65 -9.15
CA GLU A 76 13.24 -3.52 -10.20
C GLU A 76 12.99 -2.90 -11.59
N GLU A 77 11.81 -2.36 -11.85
CA GLU A 77 11.47 -1.74 -13.15
C GLU A 77 12.28 -0.47 -13.45
N HIS A 78 12.56 0.36 -12.44
CA HIS A 78 13.18 1.68 -12.62
C HIS A 78 14.69 1.72 -12.36
N TRP A 79 15.20 0.82 -11.51
CA TRP A 79 16.56 0.89 -10.97
C TRP A 79 17.29 -0.45 -10.98
N SER A 80 16.79 -1.49 -11.67
CA SER A 80 17.63 -2.64 -11.96
C SER A 80 18.77 -2.20 -12.90
N GLU A 81 20.00 -2.30 -12.42
CA GLU A 81 21.18 -2.17 -13.28
C GLU A 81 21.17 -3.36 -14.27
N GLU A 82 21.28 -3.09 -15.57
CA GLU A 82 21.61 -4.11 -16.58
C GLU A 82 22.93 -4.82 -16.25
#